data_AF-A0A9E6A9K2-F1
#
_entry.id   AF-A0A9E6A9K2-F1
#
_cell.length_a   1.000
_cell.length_b   1.000
_cell.length_c   1.000
_cell.angle_alpha   90.00
_cell.angle_beta   90.00
_cell.angle_gamma   90.00
#
_symmetry.space_group_name_H-M   'P 1'
#
loop_
_entity.id
_entity.type
_entity.pdbx_description
1 polymer ?
#
loop_
_entity_poly.entity_id
_entity_poly.type
_entity_poly.pdbx_seq_one_letter_code
_entity_poly.pdbx_strand_id
1 'polypeptide(L)'
;MIEDRKKEIFTPTLDNCLQSRDFNGLGVAHLTQAGDVEPIKELIAGGRLDLVRGDGHPNPHIKAFEAEPIDVQLRKTDEAALAGCLYPTPELLAEHGAGTSEAAPYTRALKEGAPQLSFRAFDLRALEWYR
;
A
#
# COMPACT_ATOMS: atom_id res chain seq x y z
N MET A 1 -7.03 22.54 -7.92
CA MET A 1 -7.01 22.59 -6.43
C MET A 1 -7.12 21.19 -5.82
N ILE A 2 -8.26 20.47 -5.91
CA ILE A 2 -8.35 19.09 -5.37
C ILE A 2 -7.53 18.09 -6.21
N GLU A 3 -7.61 18.17 -7.53
CA GLU A 3 -6.88 17.25 -8.43
C GLU A 3 -5.35 17.37 -8.29
N ASP A 4 -4.85 18.59 -8.13
CA ASP A 4 -3.43 18.85 -7.88
C ASP A 4 -3.01 18.24 -6.54
N ARG A 5 -3.85 18.38 -5.51
CA ARG A 5 -3.56 17.81 -4.19
C ARG A 5 -3.56 16.29 -4.19
N LYS A 6 -4.47 15.66 -4.94
CA LYS A 6 -4.45 14.20 -5.14
C LYS A 6 -3.13 13.73 -5.74
N LYS A 7 -2.58 14.45 -6.73
CA LYS A 7 -1.26 14.13 -7.30
C LYS A 7 -0.14 14.29 -6.26
N GLU A 8 -0.19 15.32 -5.44
CA GLU A 8 0.80 15.56 -4.37
C GLU A 8 0.77 14.51 -3.26
N ILE A 9 -0.34 13.78 -3.08
CA ILE A 9 -0.44 12.64 -2.16
C ILE A 9 -0.05 11.33 -2.86
N PHE A 10 -0.53 11.16 -4.08
CA PHE A 10 -0.35 9.99 -4.92
C PHE A 10 1.11 9.72 -5.23
N THR A 11 1.83 10.71 -5.77
CA THR A 11 3.21 10.52 -6.27
C THR A 11 4.16 10.10 -5.15
N PRO A 12 4.18 10.77 -3.99
CA PRO A 12 5.05 10.35 -2.88
C PRO A 12 4.68 8.97 -2.33
N THR A 13 3.40 8.60 -2.33
CA THR A 13 2.96 7.28 -1.86
C THR A 13 3.48 6.17 -2.79
N LEU A 14 3.36 6.37 -4.10
CA LEU A 14 3.88 5.46 -5.11
C LEU A 14 5.41 5.34 -5.01
N ASP A 15 6.10 6.47 -4.96
CA ASP A 15 7.57 6.53 -4.89
C ASP A 15 8.08 5.86 -3.60
N ASN A 16 7.44 6.13 -2.46
CA ASN A 16 7.82 5.51 -1.18
C ASN A 16 7.71 3.98 -1.25
N CYS A 17 6.66 3.44 -1.86
CA CYS A 17 6.48 2.01 -1.99
C CYS A 17 7.48 1.37 -2.98
N LEU A 18 7.73 2.01 -4.12
CA LEU A 18 8.58 1.45 -5.19
C LEU A 18 10.07 1.63 -4.95
N GLN A 19 10.49 2.72 -4.29
CA GLN A 19 11.89 3.00 -3.98
C GLN A 19 12.32 2.41 -2.64
N SER A 20 11.37 2.15 -1.74
CA SER A 20 11.67 1.40 -0.52
C SER A 20 12.05 -0.03 -0.86
N ARG A 21 13.10 -0.53 -0.20
CA ARG A 21 13.46 -1.96 -0.26
C ARG A 21 12.47 -2.86 0.48
N ASP A 22 11.67 -2.26 1.35
CA ASP A 22 10.79 -2.96 2.28
C ASP A 22 9.30 -2.89 1.88
N PHE A 23 8.97 -2.22 0.76
CA PHE A 23 7.60 -2.06 0.27
C PHE A 23 6.66 -1.45 1.32
N ASN A 24 7.21 -0.54 2.13
CA ASN A 24 6.48 0.08 3.24
C ASN A 24 5.50 1.14 2.75
N GLY A 25 4.40 1.28 3.47
CA GLY A 25 3.43 2.33 3.24
C GLY A 25 3.91 3.69 3.72
N LEU A 26 3.36 4.74 3.12
CA LEU A 26 3.64 6.12 3.50
C LEU A 26 2.68 6.55 4.61
N GLY A 27 3.20 6.83 5.80
CA GLY A 27 2.39 7.29 6.93
C GLY A 27 1.63 8.57 6.59
N VAL A 28 0.31 8.59 6.86
CA VAL A 28 -0.53 9.77 6.57
C VAL A 28 0.00 11.02 7.26
N ALA A 29 0.60 10.88 8.45
CA ALA A 29 1.21 11.99 9.20
C ALA A 29 2.33 12.73 8.43
N HIS A 30 2.99 12.08 7.47
CA HIS A 30 4.01 12.72 6.63
C HIS A 30 3.39 13.55 5.49
N LEU A 31 2.13 13.28 5.14
CA LEU A 31 1.44 13.90 4.03
C LEU A 31 0.44 14.96 4.50
N THR A 32 -0.16 14.76 5.67
CA THR A 32 -1.35 15.49 6.11
C THR A 32 -1.08 16.96 6.43
N GLN A 33 -1.72 17.80 5.62
CA GLN A 33 -2.23 19.11 6.01
C GLN A 33 -3.70 18.95 6.45
N ALA A 34 -4.25 19.95 7.15
CA ALA A 34 -5.61 19.88 7.70
C ALA A 34 -6.72 19.62 6.65
N GLY A 35 -6.44 19.78 5.36
CA GLY A 35 -7.39 19.59 4.25
C GLY A 35 -7.26 18.29 3.44
N ASP A 36 -6.40 17.35 3.82
CA ASP A 36 -6.07 16.19 2.95
C ASP A 36 -7.03 15.00 3.07
N VAL A 37 -7.95 15.03 4.03
CA VAL A 37 -8.88 13.92 4.28
C VAL A 37 -9.74 13.61 3.05
N GLU A 38 -10.35 14.63 2.44
CA GLU A 38 -11.22 14.43 1.28
C GLU A 38 -10.47 13.95 0.02
N PRO A 39 -9.32 14.56 -0.38
CA PRO A 39 -8.48 14.01 -1.44
C PRO A 39 -8.08 12.54 -1.24
N ILE A 40 -7.76 12.13 -0.01
CA ILE A 40 -7.40 10.74 0.31
C ILE A 40 -8.62 9.83 0.17
N LYS A 41 -9.78 10.25 0.68
CA LYS A 41 -11.04 9.49 0.51
C LYS A 41 -11.40 9.32 -0.96
N GLU A 42 -11.23 10.35 -1.80
CA GLU A 42 -11.43 10.24 -3.25
C GLU A 42 -10.47 9.23 -3.90
N LEU A 43 -9.20 9.21 -3.48
CA LEU A 43 -8.21 8.25 -3.99
C LEU A 43 -8.53 6.80 -3.56
N ILE A 44 -9.01 6.60 -2.34
CA ILE A 44 -9.46 5.29 -1.83
C ILE A 44 -10.73 4.86 -2.57
N ALA A 45 -11.73 5.73 -2.67
CA ALA A 45 -12.98 5.45 -3.38
C ALA A 45 -12.76 5.14 -4.86
N GLY A 46 -11.75 5.78 -5.48
CA GLY A 46 -11.32 5.52 -6.85
C GLY A 46 -10.45 4.28 -7.02
N GLY A 47 -10.20 3.50 -5.96
CA GLY A 47 -9.38 2.28 -6.01
C GLY A 47 -7.90 2.56 -6.35
N ARG A 48 -7.40 3.76 -6.06
CA ARG A 48 -6.00 4.15 -6.37
C ARG A 48 -5.08 3.86 -5.19
N LEU A 49 -5.55 4.09 -3.97
CA LEU A 49 -4.78 3.90 -2.74
C LEU A 49 -5.57 3.06 -1.73
N ASP A 50 -4.85 2.27 -0.95
CA ASP A 50 -5.35 1.65 0.28
C ASP A 50 -4.85 2.42 1.50
N LEU A 51 -5.69 2.53 2.53
CA LEU A 51 -5.33 2.96 3.87
C LEU A 51 -5.24 1.76 4.80
N VAL A 52 -4.02 1.39 5.18
CA VAL A 52 -3.76 0.32 6.15
C VAL A 52 -3.60 0.93 7.54
N ARG A 53 -4.43 0.47 8.47
CA ARG A 53 -4.42 0.87 9.88
C ARG A 53 -3.72 -0.18 10.75
N GLY A 54 -3.41 0.22 11.98
CA GLY A 54 -2.69 -0.61 12.97
C GLY A 54 -3.56 -1.62 13.72
N ASP A 55 -4.81 -1.82 13.30
CA ASP A 55 -5.82 -2.64 13.97
C ASP A 55 -5.83 -4.10 13.50
N GLY A 56 -5.48 -4.37 12.24
CA GLY A 56 -5.24 -5.73 11.73
C GLY A 56 -3.82 -6.25 12.04
N HIS A 57 -2.82 -5.37 12.00
CA HIS A 57 -1.43 -5.65 12.37
C HIS A 57 -0.84 -4.41 13.05
N PRO A 58 -0.11 -4.54 14.18
CA PRO A 58 0.29 -3.40 15.00
C PRO A 58 1.21 -2.39 14.30
N ASN A 59 1.91 -2.81 13.24
CA ASN A 59 2.72 -1.91 12.42
C ASN A 59 2.05 -1.66 11.06
N PRO A 60 1.44 -0.47 10.82
CA PRO A 60 0.78 -0.14 9.55
C PRO A 60 1.77 0.12 8.40
N HIS A 61 3.05 0.35 8.69
CA HIS A 61 4.09 0.46 7.67
C HIS A 61 4.38 -0.87 6.97
N ILE A 62 3.84 -1.98 7.46
CA ILE A 62 3.87 -3.28 6.80
C ILE A 62 2.45 -3.62 6.36
N LYS A 63 2.22 -3.77 5.05
CA LYS A 63 0.96 -4.31 4.50
C LYS A 63 0.93 -5.82 4.75
N ALA A 64 0.68 -6.20 6.00
CA ALA A 64 0.76 -7.59 6.45
C ALA A 64 -0.25 -8.48 5.73
N PHE A 65 -1.48 -7.99 5.59
CA PHE A 65 -2.61 -8.68 4.97
C PHE A 65 -3.25 -7.81 3.90
N GLU A 66 -4.23 -8.36 3.20
CA GLU A 66 -5.05 -7.60 2.26
C GLU A 66 -5.64 -6.38 2.96
N ALA A 67 -5.71 -5.27 2.22
CA ALA A 67 -6.38 -4.09 2.72
C ALA A 67 -7.87 -4.39 2.94
N GLU A 68 -8.48 -3.70 3.89
CA GLU A 68 -9.92 -3.82 4.11
C GLU A 68 -10.69 -3.34 2.87
N PRO A 69 -11.93 -3.79 2.65
CA PRO A 69 -12.77 -3.27 1.58
C PRO A 69 -12.90 -1.74 1.62
N ILE A 70 -13.02 -1.11 0.44
CA ILE A 70 -13.09 0.35 0.28
C ILE A 70 -14.12 1.00 1.22
N ASP A 71 -15.32 0.42 1.33
CA ASP A 71 -16.39 0.92 2.20
C ASP A 71 -16.00 0.89 3.68
N VAL A 72 -15.25 -0.13 4.11
CA VAL A 72 -14.73 -0.23 5.49
C VAL A 72 -13.63 0.81 5.73
N GLN A 73 -12.72 0.99 4.76
CA GLN A 73 -11.66 2.01 4.86
C GLN A 73 -12.24 3.42 4.98
N LEU A 74 -13.24 3.74 4.14
CA LEU A 74 -13.92 5.04 4.14
C LEU A 74 -14.71 5.24 5.44
N ARG A 75 -15.51 4.25 5.87
CA ARG A 75 -16.25 4.32 7.13
C ARG A 75 -15.34 4.59 8.32
N LYS A 76 -14.22 3.87 8.44
CA LYS A 76 -13.24 4.09 9.54
C LYS A 76 -12.58 5.47 9.48
N THR A 77 -12.49 6.06 8.29
CA THR A 77 -11.97 7.42 8.10
C THR A 77 -12.99 8.49 8.45
N ASP A 78 -14.28 8.19 8.36
CA ASP A 78 -15.34 9.09 8.84
C ASP A 78 -15.56 8.97 10.36
N GLU A 79 -15.46 7.76 10.92
CA GLU A 79 -15.66 7.49 12.35
C GLU A 79 -14.47 7.91 13.22
N ALA A 80 -13.27 7.94 12.67
CA ALA A 80 -12.04 8.24 13.38
C ALA A 80 -11.11 9.12 12.54
N ALA A 81 -10.18 9.80 13.20
CA ALA A 81 -9.16 10.58 12.50
C ALA A 81 -8.42 9.73 11.44
N LEU A 82 -7.98 10.40 10.39
CA LEU A 82 -7.12 9.82 9.37
C LEU A 82 -5.81 9.35 10.04
N ALA A 83 -5.59 8.04 10.04
CA ALA A 83 -4.47 7.40 10.71
C ALA A 83 -4.04 6.15 9.94
N GLY A 84 -2.75 5.80 10.01
CA GLY A 84 -2.16 4.65 9.33
C GLY A 84 -1.23 5.03 8.19
N CYS A 85 -1.10 4.13 7.22
CA CYS A 85 -0.22 4.28 6.07
C CYS A 85 -0.98 4.06 4.76
N LEU A 86 -0.65 4.90 3.77
CA LEU A 86 -1.15 4.75 2.42
C LEU A 86 -0.27 3.80 1.62
N TYR A 87 -0.91 2.99 0.79
CA TYR A 87 -0.28 2.11 -0.18
C TYR A 87 -0.91 2.32 -1.55
N PRO A 88 -0.14 2.25 -2.64
CA PRO A 88 -0.73 2.11 -3.97
C PRO A 88 -1.44 0.75 -4.08
N THR A 89 -2.58 0.73 -4.77
CA THR A 89 -3.31 -0.53 -5.05
C THR A 89 -2.58 -1.37 -6.11
N PRO A 90 -2.84 -2.69 -6.19
CA PRO A 90 -2.28 -3.55 -7.23
C PRO A 90 -2.58 -3.05 -8.65
N GLU A 91 -3.79 -2.54 -8.88
CA GLU A 91 -4.22 -1.98 -10.17
C GLU A 91 -3.33 -0.79 -10.55
N LEU A 92 -3.08 0.11 -9.59
CA LEU A 92 -2.24 1.27 -9.79
C LEU A 92 -0.78 0.87 -10.08
N LEU A 93 -0.25 -0.10 -9.34
CA LEU A 93 1.11 -0.59 -9.52
C LEU A 93 1.28 -1.24 -10.90
N ALA A 94 0.27 -1.97 -11.38
CA ALA A 94 0.25 -2.57 -12.71
C ALA A 94 0.27 -1.51 -13.83
N GLU A 95 -0.46 -0.40 -13.69
CA GLU A 95 -0.41 0.74 -14.63
C GLU A 95 1.01 1.31 -14.78
N HIS A 96 1.84 1.21 -13.74
CA HIS A 96 3.23 1.69 -13.72
C HIS A 96 4.25 0.58 -14.03
N GLY A 97 3.80 -0.61 -14.43
CA GLY A 97 4.68 -1.73 -14.77
C GLY A 97 5.51 -2.25 -13.59
N ALA A 98 5.01 -2.08 -12.36
CA ALA A 98 5.71 -2.54 -11.17
C ALA A 98 5.91 -4.08 -11.23
N GLY A 99 7.09 -4.55 -10.84
CA GLY A 99 7.41 -5.98 -10.81
C GLY A 99 7.79 -6.61 -12.18
N THR A 100 7.54 -5.94 -13.31
CA THR A 100 7.78 -6.50 -14.66
C THR A 100 9.21 -6.98 -14.92
N SER A 101 10.21 -6.32 -14.32
CA SER A 101 11.64 -6.67 -14.44
C SER A 101 12.18 -7.50 -13.28
N GLU A 102 11.35 -7.85 -12.29
CA GLU A 102 11.79 -8.55 -11.08
C GLU A 102 11.78 -10.07 -11.28
N ALA A 103 12.95 -10.69 -11.14
CA ALA A 103 13.13 -12.12 -11.32
C ALA A 103 12.75 -12.92 -10.06
N ALA A 104 12.92 -12.34 -8.87
CA ALA A 104 12.60 -13.01 -7.62
C ALA A 104 11.06 -13.04 -7.42
N PRO A 105 10.41 -14.22 -7.39
CA PRO A 105 8.96 -14.31 -7.45
C PRO A 105 8.25 -13.67 -6.24
N TYR A 106 8.87 -13.75 -5.05
CA TYR A 106 8.35 -13.11 -3.85
C TYR A 106 8.43 -11.58 -3.96
N THR A 107 9.61 -11.06 -4.28
CA THR A 107 9.85 -9.62 -4.46
C THR A 107 8.97 -9.02 -5.56
N ARG A 108 8.79 -9.75 -6.67
CA ARG A 108 7.89 -9.35 -7.76
C ARG A 108 6.47 -9.15 -7.25
N ALA A 109 5.94 -10.13 -6.52
CA ALA A 109 4.60 -10.02 -5.98
C ALA A 109 4.45 -8.85 -4.99
N LEU A 110 5.48 -8.53 -4.20
CA LEU A 110 5.45 -7.35 -3.34
C LEU A 110 5.46 -6.04 -4.15
N LYS A 111 6.27 -5.97 -5.22
CA LYS A 111 6.24 -4.85 -6.18
C LYS A 111 4.87 -4.69 -6.85
N GLU A 112 4.16 -5.80 -7.06
CA GLU A 112 2.80 -5.84 -7.63
C GLU A 112 1.71 -5.56 -6.58
N GLY A 113 2.07 -5.30 -5.32
CA GLY A 113 1.15 -4.86 -4.27
C GLY A 113 0.59 -5.96 -3.37
N ALA A 114 1.10 -7.19 -3.48
CA ALA A 114 0.67 -8.29 -2.62
C ALA A 114 1.06 -8.07 -1.15
N PRO A 115 0.27 -8.53 -0.17
CA PRO A 115 0.61 -8.42 1.24
C PRO A 115 1.88 -9.19 1.60
N GLN A 116 2.64 -8.65 2.55
CA GLN A 116 3.93 -9.16 2.97
C GLN A 116 3.84 -10.44 3.82
N LEU A 117 2.77 -10.63 4.59
CA LEU A 117 2.58 -11.82 5.45
C LEU A 117 1.49 -12.76 4.92
N SER A 118 1.12 -12.61 3.64
CA SER A 118 0.22 -13.54 2.95
C SER A 118 0.83 -14.95 2.91
N PHE A 119 -0.02 -15.97 3.09
CA PHE A 119 0.41 -17.36 2.95
C PHE A 119 0.93 -17.61 1.54
N ARG A 120 2.10 -18.27 1.43
CA ARG A 120 2.71 -18.63 0.15
C ARG A 120 3.30 -20.03 0.24
N ALA A 121 3.02 -20.82 -0.79
CA ALA A 121 3.70 -22.09 -1.01
C ALA A 121 4.93 -21.88 -1.89
N PHE A 122 5.97 -22.66 -1.65
CA PHE A 122 7.16 -22.71 -2.48
C PHE A 122 7.72 -24.14 -2.50
N ASP A 123 8.56 -24.42 -3.49
CA ASP A 123 9.18 -25.73 -3.64
C ASP A 123 10.30 -25.93 -2.61
N LEU A 124 10.25 -27.02 -1.85
CA LEU A 124 11.27 -27.35 -0.85
C LEU A 124 12.68 -27.49 -1.44
N ARG A 125 12.80 -27.78 -2.75
CA ARG A 125 14.10 -27.80 -3.46
C ARG A 125 14.84 -26.47 -3.38
N ALA A 126 14.12 -25.35 -3.21
CA ALA A 126 14.74 -24.04 -3.00
C ALA A 126 15.60 -23.97 -1.72
N LEU A 127 15.34 -24.84 -0.74
CA LEU A 127 16.09 -24.89 0.53
C LEU A 127 17.30 -25.83 0.49
N GLU A 128 17.52 -26.58 -0.58
CA GLU A 128 18.62 -27.55 -0.65
C GLU A 128 20.00 -26.90 -0.52
N TRP A 129 20.12 -25.63 -0.93
CA TRP A 129 21.34 -24.83 -0.79
C TRP A 129 21.73 -24.51 0.66
N TYR A 130 20.81 -24.69 1.61
CA TYR A 130 21.02 -24.43 3.03
C TYR A 130 21.23 -25.69 3.87
N ARG A 131 21.30 -26.87 3.22
CA ARG A 131 21.55 -28.15 3.89
C ARG A 131 23.04 -28.41 4.12
#